data_AF-A0A529K2J2-F1
#
_entry.id   AF-A0A529K2J2-F1
#
_cell.length_a   1.000
_cell.length_b   1.000
_cell.length_c   1.000
_cell.angle_alpha   90.00
_cell.angle_beta   90.00
_cell.angle_gamma   90.00
#
_symmetry.space_group_name_H-M   'P 1'
#
loop_
_entity.id
_entity.type
_entity.pdbx_description
1 polymer ?
#
loop_
_entity_poly.entity_id
_entity_poly.type
_entity_poly.pdbx_seq_one_letter_code
_entity_poly.pdbx_strand_id
1 'polypeptide(L)'
;MPAESPDHSLVRLRVRPETIYVSKGRTVLATGRDGFFDNGSDQGLFVHQTRLLSRYRYLINGRPPYPVSVSNVAQHSWLGYYIAPVPKAAKRRPTISETAQESIELRLSRYVGEGLHEDVDLVNFTQEKVQFVLELDLDADFADQDETHGNRRQSGRQTCKWMEGEELSELTFEYHAHHGYDHQNEKGTASIRR
;
A
#
# COMPACT_ATOMS: atom_id res chain seq x y z
N MET A 1 37.85 16.00 10.06
CA MET A 1 37.87 14.55 10.33
C MET A 1 37.22 13.86 9.13
N PRO A 2 37.93 13.02 8.36
CA PRO A 2 37.28 12.22 7.33
C PRO A 2 36.41 11.16 7.99
N ALA A 3 35.20 10.93 7.46
CA ALA A 3 34.33 9.87 7.93
C ALA A 3 34.97 8.51 7.59
N GLU A 4 35.21 7.68 8.62
CA GLU A 4 35.67 6.29 8.43
C GLU A 4 34.65 5.52 7.58
N SER A 5 35.16 4.81 6.57
CA SER A 5 34.37 3.88 5.77
C SER A 5 33.84 2.77 6.68
N PRO A 6 32.51 2.48 6.66
CA PRO A 6 31.94 1.51 7.57
C PRO A 6 32.50 0.09 7.32
N ASP A 7 32.83 -0.60 8.40
CA ASP A 7 33.29 -1.99 8.40
C ASP A 7 32.26 -2.92 7.73
N HIS A 8 32.65 -3.52 6.62
CA HIS A 8 31.82 -4.42 5.82
C HIS A 8 31.57 -5.78 6.50
N SER A 9 32.22 -6.08 7.63
CA SER A 9 31.99 -7.29 8.41
C SER A 9 30.77 -7.19 9.36
N LEU A 10 30.27 -5.97 9.58
CA LEU A 10 29.14 -5.72 10.49
C LEU A 10 27.81 -5.65 9.72
N VAL A 11 26.81 -6.38 10.23
CA VAL A 11 25.43 -6.28 9.74
C VAL A 11 24.89 -4.89 10.06
N ARG A 12 24.62 -4.09 9.02
CA ARG A 12 23.99 -2.78 9.18
C ARG A 12 22.49 -2.94 9.43
N LEU A 13 22.11 -3.00 10.70
CA LEU A 13 20.70 -2.94 11.09
C LEU A 13 20.13 -1.54 10.81
N ARG A 14 19.07 -1.49 10.01
CA ARG A 14 18.31 -0.27 9.75
C ARG A 14 16.89 -0.47 10.26
N VAL A 15 16.57 0.15 11.39
CA VAL A 15 15.21 0.12 11.92
C VAL A 15 14.29 0.95 11.02
N ARG A 16 13.06 0.47 10.83
CA ARG A 16 11.98 1.15 10.10
C ARG A 16 10.78 1.29 11.04
N PRO A 17 10.84 2.21 12.02
CA PRO A 17 9.82 2.28 13.07
C PRO A 17 8.44 2.70 12.53
N GLU A 18 8.42 3.36 11.37
CA GLU A 18 7.19 3.82 10.72
C GLU A 18 6.62 2.82 9.70
N THR A 19 7.18 1.61 9.62
CA THR A 19 6.75 0.59 8.66
C THR A 19 6.27 -0.67 9.36
N ILE A 20 5.06 -1.10 9.01
CA ILE A 20 4.46 -2.36 9.47
C ILE A 20 4.53 -3.36 8.33
N TYR A 21 5.02 -4.57 8.62
CA TYR A 21 5.17 -5.65 7.66
C TYR A 21 4.20 -6.79 7.92
N VAL A 22 3.52 -7.24 6.86
CA VAL A 22 2.71 -8.47 6.83
C VAL A 22 3.24 -9.33 5.70
N SER A 23 3.56 -10.59 5.94
CA SER A 23 4.28 -11.40 4.95
C SER A 23 3.93 -12.88 5.01
N LYS A 24 3.99 -13.52 3.84
CA LYS A 24 3.97 -14.97 3.69
C LYS A 24 4.69 -15.38 2.42
N GLY A 25 5.65 -16.29 2.53
CA GLY A 25 6.44 -16.76 1.39
C GLY A 25 7.20 -15.62 0.70
N ARG A 26 6.85 -15.34 -0.56
CA ARG A 26 7.49 -14.32 -1.40
C ARG A 26 6.70 -13.02 -1.52
N THR A 27 5.61 -12.90 -0.76
CA THR A 27 4.74 -11.73 -0.71
C THR A 27 4.97 -10.98 0.59
N VAL A 28 5.22 -9.67 0.47
CA VAL A 28 5.39 -8.75 1.59
C VAL A 28 4.53 -7.51 1.36
N LEU A 29 3.65 -7.23 2.30
CA LEU A 29 2.94 -5.96 2.39
C LEU A 29 3.68 -5.09 3.41
N ALA A 30 4.22 -3.96 2.96
CA ALA A 30 4.88 -2.96 3.80
C ALA A 30 4.05 -1.67 3.81
N THR A 31 3.51 -1.31 4.98
CA THR A 31 2.58 -0.18 5.13
C THR A 31 3.10 0.85 6.12
N GLY A 32 2.53 2.06 6.08
CA GLY A 32 2.69 3.04 7.15
C GLY A 32 2.01 2.59 8.44
N ARG A 33 2.18 3.38 9.50
CA ARG A 33 1.54 3.12 10.81
C ARG A 33 0.03 3.27 10.80
N ASP A 34 -0.54 3.82 9.74
CA ASP A 34 -1.98 3.88 9.49
C ASP A 34 -2.47 2.70 8.65
N GLY A 35 -1.61 1.75 8.27
CA GLY A 35 -1.97 0.64 7.41
C GLY A 35 -2.14 1.01 5.93
N PHE A 36 -1.80 2.22 5.51
CA PHE A 36 -1.84 2.65 4.11
C PHE A 36 -0.44 2.98 3.59
N PHE A 37 -0.33 3.21 2.29
CA PHE A 37 0.90 3.72 1.68
C PHE A 37 0.61 4.54 0.43
N ASP A 38 1.44 5.56 0.21
CA ASP A 38 1.36 6.48 -0.92
C ASP A 38 2.77 6.82 -1.38
N ASN A 39 3.27 6.05 -2.36
CA ASN A 39 4.54 6.29 -3.05
C ASN A 39 5.79 6.39 -2.15
N GLY A 40 5.73 5.87 -0.92
CA GLY A 40 6.88 5.79 -0.01
C GLY A 40 7.91 4.76 -0.48
N SER A 41 9.20 5.06 -0.40
CA SER A 41 10.28 4.18 -0.89
C SER A 41 10.37 2.83 -0.17
N ASP A 42 10.00 2.78 1.12
CA ASP A 42 10.04 1.58 1.95
C ASP A 42 8.69 0.84 2.02
N GLN A 43 7.67 1.31 1.29
CA GLN A 43 6.30 0.83 1.37
C GLN A 43 5.80 0.31 0.01
N GLY A 44 4.83 -0.60 0.08
CA GLY A 44 4.23 -1.22 -1.10
C GLY A 44 3.80 -2.66 -0.87
N LEU A 45 3.14 -3.22 -1.89
CA LEU A 45 2.95 -4.67 -2.01
C LEU A 45 4.07 -5.23 -2.88
N PHE A 46 4.92 -6.07 -2.31
CA PHE A 46 6.05 -6.68 -2.99
C PHE A 46 5.79 -8.16 -3.22
N VAL A 47 6.04 -8.61 -4.44
CA VAL A 47 6.01 -10.03 -4.83
C VAL A 47 7.32 -10.31 -5.56
N HIS A 48 8.07 -11.30 -5.10
CA HIS A 48 9.37 -11.64 -5.71
C HIS A 48 10.35 -10.45 -5.80
N GLN A 49 10.37 -9.56 -4.79
CA GLN A 49 11.22 -8.34 -4.74
C GLN A 49 10.87 -7.25 -5.76
N THR A 50 9.72 -7.37 -6.44
CA THR A 50 9.16 -6.30 -7.26
C THR A 50 7.96 -5.70 -6.55
N ARG A 51 7.93 -4.37 -6.45
CA ARG A 51 6.78 -3.60 -5.94
C ARG A 51 5.67 -3.59 -6.97
N LEU A 52 4.63 -4.36 -6.73
CA LEU A 52 3.44 -4.39 -7.58
C LEU A 52 2.56 -3.17 -7.33
N LEU A 53 2.32 -2.83 -6.06
CA LEU A 53 1.55 -1.63 -5.68
C LEU A 53 2.44 -0.63 -4.96
N SER A 54 2.46 0.60 -5.47
CA SER A 54 3.17 1.76 -4.91
C SER A 54 2.25 2.66 -4.09
N ARG A 55 0.93 2.56 -4.31
CA ARG A 55 -0.12 3.27 -3.56
C ARG A 55 -1.25 2.30 -3.23
N TYR A 56 -1.75 2.39 -2.00
CA TYR A 56 -2.94 1.67 -1.56
C TYR A 56 -3.50 2.34 -0.30
N ARG A 57 -4.62 3.05 -0.46
CA ARG A 57 -5.29 3.77 0.64
C ARG A 57 -6.78 3.87 0.43
N TYR A 58 -7.53 3.85 1.52
CA TYR A 58 -8.96 4.19 1.50
C TYR A 58 -9.17 5.65 1.81
N LEU A 59 -10.12 6.26 1.11
CA LEU A 59 -10.63 7.59 1.39
C LEU A 59 -12.14 7.51 1.58
N ILE A 60 -12.66 8.31 2.52
CA ILE A 60 -14.09 8.53 2.71
C ILE A 60 -14.34 10.02 2.46
N ASN A 61 -15.10 10.32 1.41
CA ASN A 61 -15.31 11.67 0.88
C ASN A 61 -13.99 12.41 0.59
N GLY A 62 -13.09 11.76 -0.15
CA GLY A 62 -11.79 12.31 -0.55
C GLY A 62 -10.78 12.49 0.59
N ARG A 63 -11.02 11.91 1.78
CA ARG A 63 -10.15 12.07 2.95
C ARG A 63 -9.78 10.73 3.60
N PRO A 64 -8.54 10.57 4.07
CA PRO A 64 -8.16 9.38 4.82
C PRO A 64 -8.98 9.28 6.11
N PRO A 65 -9.51 8.09 6.45
CA PRO A 65 -10.20 7.89 7.71
C PRO A 65 -9.18 7.91 8.87
N TYR A 66 -9.65 8.17 10.10
CA TYR A 66 -8.77 8.20 11.26
C TYR A 66 -8.49 6.76 11.73
N PRO A 67 -7.22 6.34 11.85
CA PRO A 67 -6.89 5.04 12.42
C PRO A 67 -7.19 5.03 13.92
N VAL A 68 -7.98 4.06 14.36
CA VAL A 68 -8.29 3.84 15.79
C VAL A 68 -7.39 2.76 16.36
N SER A 69 -7.28 1.64 15.66
CA SER A 69 -6.41 0.52 16.04
C SER A 69 -5.99 -0.23 14.79
N VAL A 70 -4.70 -0.51 14.67
CA VAL A 70 -4.13 -1.27 13.57
C VAL A 70 -3.07 -2.22 14.11
N SER A 71 -3.11 -3.48 13.72
CA SER A 71 -2.15 -4.46 14.20
C SER A 71 -2.09 -5.69 13.31
N ASN A 72 -0.93 -6.33 13.28
CA ASN A 72 -0.81 -7.72 12.87
C ASN A 72 -1.55 -8.61 13.88
N VAL A 73 -2.35 -9.54 13.37
CA VAL A 73 -2.96 -10.62 14.17
C VAL A 73 -2.03 -11.85 14.14
N ALA A 74 -1.36 -12.06 13.01
CA ALA A 74 -0.27 -13.01 12.83
C ALA A 74 0.76 -12.45 11.83
N GLN A 75 1.82 -13.21 11.54
CA GLN A 75 2.82 -12.79 10.55
C GLN A 75 2.20 -12.46 9.18
N HIS A 76 1.15 -13.19 8.80
CA HIS A 76 0.52 -13.13 7.49
C HIS A 76 -0.90 -12.54 7.52
N SER A 77 -1.36 -12.04 8.66
CA SER A 77 -2.69 -11.45 8.81
C SER A 77 -2.66 -10.16 9.62
N TRP A 78 -3.52 -9.22 9.24
CA TRP A 78 -3.54 -7.88 9.79
C TRP A 78 -4.97 -7.37 9.88
N LEU A 79 -5.24 -6.53 10.88
CA LEU A 79 -6.56 -5.97 11.15
C LEU A 79 -6.43 -4.48 11.46
N GLY A 80 -7.31 -3.69 10.87
CA GLY A 80 -7.39 -2.25 11.08
C GLY A 80 -8.81 -1.77 11.27
N TYR A 81 -8.97 -0.84 12.21
CA TYR A 81 -10.21 -0.16 12.54
C TYR A 81 -10.00 1.33 12.34
N TYR A 82 -10.93 1.94 11.61
CA TYR A 82 -10.89 3.35 11.27
C TYR A 82 -12.25 3.98 11.45
N ILE A 83 -12.26 5.27 11.75
CA ILE A 83 -13.50 6.05 11.80
C ILE A 83 -13.41 7.26 10.87
N ALA A 84 -14.51 7.56 10.21
CA ALA A 84 -14.67 8.76 9.41
C ALA A 84 -15.88 9.57 9.90
N PRO A 85 -15.77 10.91 9.90
CA PRO A 85 -16.88 11.76 10.25
C PRO A 85 -17.96 11.68 9.19
N VAL A 86 -19.22 11.68 9.62
CA VAL A 86 -20.35 11.86 8.72
C VAL A 86 -20.38 13.29 8.15
N PRO A 87 -20.76 13.47 6.87
CA PRO A 87 -20.90 14.80 6.30
C PRO A 87 -22.04 15.56 6.98
N LYS A 88 -21.70 16.37 7.99
CA LYS A 88 -22.60 17.35 8.63
C LYS A 88 -22.30 18.74 8.09
N ALA A 89 -23.26 19.67 8.20
CA ALA A 89 -23.13 21.08 7.84
C ALA A 89 -22.16 21.88 8.76
N ALA A 90 -21.09 21.25 9.24
CA ALA A 90 -20.11 21.86 10.13
C ALA A 90 -19.10 22.69 9.33
N LYS A 91 -18.81 23.91 9.81
CA LYS A 91 -17.85 24.84 9.20
C LYS A 91 -16.38 24.43 9.38
N ARG A 92 -16.10 23.40 10.18
CA ARG A 92 -14.74 22.91 10.48
C ARG A 92 -14.68 21.39 10.47
N ARG A 93 -13.47 20.85 10.25
CA ARG A 93 -13.20 19.41 10.36
C ARG A 93 -13.45 18.94 11.80
N PRO A 94 -14.22 17.86 12.01
CA PRO A 94 -14.36 17.26 13.33
C PRO A 94 -13.05 16.66 13.81
N THR A 95 -12.75 16.84 15.08
CA THR A 95 -11.68 16.12 15.78
C THR A 95 -11.99 14.63 15.86
N ILE A 96 -10.99 13.80 16.18
CA ILE A 96 -11.20 12.37 16.41
C ILE A 96 -12.22 12.13 17.52
N SER A 97 -12.16 12.91 18.60
CA SER A 97 -13.12 12.81 19.72
C SER A 97 -14.55 13.15 19.32
N GLU A 98 -14.74 14.15 18.45
CA GLU A 98 -16.07 14.50 17.91
C GLU A 98 -16.56 13.41 16.94
N THR A 99 -15.65 12.84 16.15
CA THR A 99 -15.97 11.75 15.21
C THR A 99 -16.41 10.48 15.93
N ALA A 100 -15.80 10.16 17.07
CA ALA A 100 -16.11 8.94 17.83
C ALA A 100 -17.56 8.87 18.35
N GLN A 101 -18.30 10.00 18.40
CA GLN A 101 -19.70 10.02 18.84
C GLN A 101 -20.68 9.59 17.74
N GLU A 102 -20.36 9.91 16.49
CA GLU A 102 -21.19 9.62 15.32
C GLU A 102 -20.27 9.44 14.10
N SER A 103 -20.02 8.19 13.72
CA SER A 103 -19.06 7.85 12.67
C SER A 103 -19.57 6.79 11.70
N ILE A 104 -18.92 6.78 10.54
CA ILE A 104 -18.81 5.57 9.73
C ILE A 104 -17.54 4.86 10.18
N GLU A 105 -17.66 3.62 10.60
CA GLU A 105 -16.52 2.74 10.83
C GLU A 105 -16.16 2.01 9.54
N LEU A 106 -14.86 1.98 9.25
CA LEU A 106 -14.25 1.13 8.25
C LEU A 106 -13.37 0.12 8.98
N ARG A 107 -13.63 -1.17 8.76
CA ARG A 107 -12.78 -2.26 9.23
C ARG A 107 -12.16 -2.96 8.03
N LEU A 108 -10.85 -3.16 8.09
CA LEU A 108 -10.06 -3.82 7.06
C LEU A 108 -9.41 -5.07 7.65
N SER A 109 -9.71 -6.24 7.10
CA SER A 109 -9.07 -7.51 7.47
C SER A 109 -8.22 -8.00 6.30
N ARG A 110 -6.91 -8.12 6.50
CA ARG A 110 -5.96 -8.49 5.45
C ARG A 110 -5.34 -9.84 5.68
N TYR A 111 -5.17 -10.58 4.59
CA TYR A 111 -4.42 -11.82 4.54
C TYR A 111 -3.38 -11.77 3.41
N VAL A 112 -2.12 -12.05 3.75
CA VAL A 112 -1.02 -12.16 2.79
C VAL A 112 -0.72 -13.64 2.53
N GLY A 113 -0.75 -14.04 1.27
CA GLY A 113 -0.46 -15.38 0.78
C GLY A 113 0.27 -15.33 -0.55
N GLU A 114 -0.32 -15.93 -1.60
CA GLU A 114 0.14 -15.77 -3.00
C GLU A 114 -0.21 -14.38 -3.58
N GLY A 115 -0.84 -13.54 -2.77
CA GLY A 115 -1.16 -12.14 -3.06
C GLY A 115 -1.66 -11.48 -1.77
N LEU A 116 -2.39 -10.38 -1.94
CA LEU A 116 -3.12 -9.70 -0.87
C LEU A 116 -4.61 -9.98 -1.05
N HIS A 117 -5.24 -10.51 -0.01
CA HIS A 117 -6.69 -10.54 0.12
C HIS A 117 -7.11 -9.57 1.22
N GLU A 118 -8.16 -8.80 0.99
CA GLU A 118 -8.68 -7.82 1.94
C GLU A 118 -10.21 -7.89 1.98
N ASP A 119 -10.74 -8.07 3.19
CA ASP A 119 -12.16 -7.88 3.48
C ASP A 119 -12.40 -6.46 4.00
N VAL A 120 -13.41 -5.80 3.45
CA VAL A 120 -13.76 -4.40 3.72
C VAL A 120 -15.15 -4.34 4.33
N ASP A 121 -15.23 -4.08 5.62
CA ASP A 121 -16.49 -3.92 6.35
C ASP A 121 -16.77 -2.44 6.61
N LEU A 122 -17.99 -1.99 6.32
CA LEU A 122 -18.47 -0.65 6.63
C LEU A 122 -19.67 -0.70 7.57
N VAL A 123 -19.61 0.06 8.66
CA VAL A 123 -20.70 0.16 9.64
C VAL A 123 -21.06 1.62 9.88
N ASN A 124 -22.34 1.95 9.73
CA ASN A 124 -22.88 3.26 10.11
C ASN A 124 -23.27 3.24 11.60
N PHE A 125 -22.49 3.91 12.44
CA PHE A 125 -22.77 4.05 13.88
C PHE A 125 -23.62 5.29 14.21
N THR A 126 -24.22 5.93 13.22
CA THR A 126 -25.19 7.01 13.43
C THR A 126 -26.62 6.46 13.53
N GLN A 127 -27.54 7.30 13.99
CA GLN A 127 -28.98 6.98 14.06
C GLN A 127 -29.74 7.40 12.79
N GLU A 128 -29.02 7.83 11.75
CA GLU A 128 -29.60 8.40 10.53
C GLU A 128 -29.04 7.74 9.27
N LYS A 129 -29.74 7.90 8.14
CA LYS A 129 -29.23 7.45 6.84
C LYS A 129 -28.10 8.37 6.39
N VAL A 130 -26.95 7.80 6.07
CA VAL A 130 -25.76 8.54 5.60
C VAL A 130 -25.51 8.24 4.13
N GLN A 131 -25.08 9.26 3.38
CA GLN A 131 -24.52 9.13 2.04
C GLN A 131 -23.07 9.60 2.05
N PHE A 132 -22.19 8.81 1.46
CA PHE A 132 -20.77 9.11 1.34
C PHE A 132 -20.17 8.40 0.14
N VAL A 133 -19.01 8.87 -0.30
CA VAL A 133 -18.18 8.19 -1.31
C VAL A 133 -17.07 7.42 -0.59
N LEU A 134 -16.98 6.12 -0.85
CA LEU A 134 -15.81 5.32 -0.51
C LEU A 134 -14.93 5.24 -1.74
N GLU A 135 -13.65 5.54 -1.58
CA GLU A 135 -12.67 5.49 -2.66
C GLU A 135 -11.53 4.57 -2.21
N LEU A 136 -11.15 3.64 -3.09
CA LEU A 136 -9.91 2.89 -2.98
C LEU A 136 -8.93 3.47 -3.99
N ASP A 137 -7.92 4.18 -3.49
CA ASP A 137 -6.90 4.84 -4.29
C ASP A 137 -5.65 3.97 -4.32
N LEU A 138 -5.29 3.50 -5.53
CA LEU A 138 -4.22 2.56 -5.75
C LEU A 138 -3.49 2.83 -7.06
N ASP A 139 -2.20 2.51 -7.04
CA ASP A 139 -1.27 2.75 -8.15
C ASP A 139 -0.18 1.68 -8.13
N ALA A 140 0.38 1.41 -9.30
CA ALA A 140 1.40 0.42 -9.54
C ALA A 140 2.62 1.07 -10.19
N ASP A 141 3.80 0.52 -9.94
CA ASP A 141 5.03 0.99 -10.58
C ASP A 141 6.01 -0.10 -10.99
N PHE A 142 5.83 -1.35 -10.54
CA PHE A 142 6.67 -2.50 -10.88
C PHE A 142 8.17 -2.27 -10.62
N ALA A 143 8.50 -1.40 -9.66
CA ALA A 143 9.88 -1.12 -9.28
C ALA A 143 10.50 -2.33 -8.59
N ASP A 144 11.71 -2.72 -8.97
CA ASP A 144 12.46 -3.66 -8.13
C ASP A 144 12.82 -2.97 -6.80
N GLN A 145 12.99 -3.74 -5.73
CA GLN A 145 13.22 -3.20 -4.38
C GLN A 145 14.40 -2.22 -4.30
N ASP A 146 15.47 -2.43 -5.07
CA ASP A 146 16.61 -1.51 -5.11
C ASP A 146 16.30 -0.19 -5.85
N GLU A 147 15.31 -0.20 -6.74
CA GLU A 147 14.87 0.97 -7.50
C GLU A 147 13.91 1.86 -6.69
N THR A 148 13.35 1.38 -5.58
CA THR A 148 12.44 2.19 -4.74
C THR A 148 13.19 3.26 -3.93
N HIS A 149 14.50 3.09 -3.70
CA HIS A 149 15.36 4.05 -3.00
C HIS A 149 16.36 4.75 -3.93
N GLY A 150 16.37 4.42 -5.22
CA GLY A 150 17.40 4.81 -6.16
C GLY A 150 16.87 5.26 -7.52
N ASN A 151 17.76 5.31 -8.49
CA ASN A 151 17.38 5.62 -9.87
C ASN A 151 16.70 4.43 -10.52
N ARG A 152 15.58 4.68 -11.19
CA ARG A 152 14.89 3.71 -12.04
C ARG A 152 15.84 3.25 -13.16
N ARG A 153 16.08 1.94 -13.25
CA ARG A 153 16.94 1.29 -14.27
C ARG A 153 16.09 0.69 -15.39
N GLN A 154 14.89 0.22 -15.06
CA GLN A 154 13.95 -0.32 -16.04
C GLN A 154 13.22 0.80 -16.78
N SER A 155 13.13 0.69 -18.11
CA SER A 155 12.26 1.53 -18.93
C SER A 155 11.14 0.67 -19.51
N GLY A 156 9.90 1.00 -19.20
CA GLY A 156 8.75 0.22 -19.62
C GLY A 156 7.49 1.04 -19.79
N ARG A 157 6.49 0.41 -20.39
CA ARG A 157 5.15 0.96 -20.55
C ARG A 157 4.22 0.26 -19.57
N GLN A 158 3.59 1.07 -18.73
CA GLN A 158 2.48 0.63 -17.88
C GLN A 158 1.16 0.92 -18.58
N THR A 159 0.22 0.01 -18.47
CA THR A 159 -1.19 0.23 -18.81
C THR A 159 -2.07 -0.14 -17.63
N CYS A 160 -3.15 0.61 -17.44
CA CYS A 160 -4.17 0.34 -16.44
C CYS A 160 -5.51 0.17 -17.15
N LYS A 161 -6.24 -0.91 -16.85
CA LYS A 161 -7.53 -1.23 -17.46
C LYS A 161 -8.52 -1.57 -16.36
N TRP A 162 -9.69 -0.93 -16.41
CA TRP A 162 -10.84 -1.26 -15.58
C TRP A 162 -11.85 -2.05 -16.41
N MET A 163 -12.27 -3.20 -15.91
CA MET A 163 -13.34 -4.00 -16.46
C MET A 163 -14.43 -4.13 -15.41
N GLU A 164 -15.57 -3.51 -15.66
CA GLU A 164 -16.74 -3.61 -14.80
C GLU A 164 -17.53 -4.88 -15.15
N GLY A 165 -17.90 -5.65 -14.14
CA GLY A 165 -18.75 -6.83 -14.29
C GLY A 165 -19.86 -6.84 -13.23
N GLU A 166 -20.89 -7.64 -13.46
CA GLU A 166 -22.09 -7.67 -12.61
C GLU A 166 -21.81 -8.21 -11.19
N GLU A 167 -20.92 -9.20 -11.07
CA GLU A 167 -20.52 -9.78 -9.77
C GLU A 167 -19.09 -9.41 -9.38
N LEU A 168 -18.21 -9.23 -10.37
CA LEU A 168 -16.80 -8.96 -10.17
C LEU A 168 -16.35 -7.88 -11.14
N SER A 169 -15.72 -6.85 -10.57
CA SER A 169 -14.98 -5.86 -11.34
C SER A 169 -13.49 -6.10 -11.18
N GLU A 170 -12.72 -5.89 -12.24
CA GLU A 170 -11.29 -6.12 -12.29
C GLU A 170 -10.56 -4.84 -12.67
N LEU A 171 -9.52 -4.49 -11.90
CA LEU A 171 -8.52 -3.51 -12.29
C LEU A 171 -7.20 -4.23 -12.58
N THR A 172 -6.74 -4.14 -13.82
CA THR A 172 -5.49 -4.77 -14.25
C THR A 172 -4.43 -3.71 -14.51
N PHE A 173 -3.29 -3.82 -13.82
CA PHE A 173 -2.06 -3.14 -14.20
C PHE A 173 -1.18 -4.11 -14.98
N GLU A 174 -0.68 -3.67 -16.11
CA GLU A 174 0.19 -4.47 -16.97
C GLU A 174 1.44 -3.64 -17.30
N TYR A 175 2.62 -4.23 -17.13
CA TYR A 175 3.89 -3.56 -17.32
C TYR A 175 4.80 -4.36 -18.26
N HIS A 176 5.17 -3.70 -19.36
CA HIS A 176 6.11 -4.23 -20.34
C HIS A 176 7.39 -3.41 -20.26
N ALA A 177 8.46 -4.03 -19.78
CA ALA A 177 9.76 -3.38 -19.61
C ALA A 177 10.84 -4.01 -20.47
N HIS A 178 11.79 -3.16 -20.84
CA HIS A 178 13.09 -3.58 -21.32
C HIS A 178 14.15 -3.11 -20.31
N HIS A 179 15.13 -3.96 -20.03
CA HIS A 179 16.32 -3.52 -19.30
C HIS A 179 17.58 -4.01 -20.01
N GLY A 180 18.55 -3.10 -20.11
CA GLY A 180 19.89 -3.46 -20.52
C GLY A 180 20.56 -4.26 -19.40
N TYR A 181 21.25 -5.33 -19.74
CA TYR A 181 22.15 -6.01 -18.83
C TYR A 181 23.57 -5.98 -19.39
N ASP A 182 24.53 -5.89 -18.48
CA ASP A 182 25.97 -5.99 -18.75
C ASP A 182 26.54 -6.85 -17.62
N HIS A 183 26.73 -8.13 -17.90
CA HIS A 183 27.20 -9.09 -16.89
C HIS A 183 28.14 -10.09 -17.55
N GLN A 184 29.34 -10.26 -16.98
CA GLN A 184 30.35 -11.21 -17.43
C GLN A 184 30.68 -11.15 -18.94
N ASN A 185 30.92 -9.95 -19.49
CA ASN A 185 31.20 -9.68 -20.91
C ASN A 185 30.03 -9.94 -21.88
N GLU A 186 28.82 -10.20 -21.39
CA GLU A 186 27.60 -10.25 -22.20
C GLU A 186 26.78 -8.98 -21.97
N LYS A 187 26.51 -8.27 -23.08
CA LYS A 187 25.61 -7.12 -23.12
C LYS A 187 24.38 -7.47 -23.95
N GLY A 188 23.20 -7.21 -23.40
CA GLY A 188 21.94 -7.48 -24.09
C GLY A 188 20.80 -6.64 -23.58
N THR A 189 19.63 -6.82 -24.19
CA THR A 189 18.37 -6.23 -23.73
C THR A 189 17.42 -7.37 -23.40
N ALA A 190 17.01 -7.46 -22.14
CA ALA A 190 15.98 -8.40 -21.71
C ALA A 190 14.62 -7.69 -21.73
N SER A 191 13.57 -8.42 -22.13
CA SER A 191 12.19 -7.97 -22.06
C SER A 191 11.44 -8.72 -20.96
N ILE A 192 10.67 -8.01 -20.15
CA ILE A 192 9.87 -8.57 -19.07
C ILE A 192 8.44 -8.06 -19.24
N ARG A 193 7.47 -8.98 -19.11
CA ARG A 193 6.04 -8.66 -19.01
C ARG A 193 5.56 -9.11 -17.64
N ARG A 194 4.93 -8.19 -16.90
CA ARG A 194 4.34 -8.41 -15.58
C ARG A 194 2.93 -7.87 -15.55
#